data_AF-A0A2G9TK48-F1
#
_entry.id   AF-A0A2G9TK48-F1
#
_cell.length_a   1.000
_cell.length_b   1.000
_cell.length_c   1.000
_cell.angle_alpha   90.00
_cell.angle_beta   90.00
_cell.angle_gamma   90.00
#
_symmetry.space_group_name_H-M   'P 1'
#
loop_
_entity.id
_entity.type
_entity.pdbx_description
1 polymer ?
#
loop_
_entity_poly.entity_id
_entity_poly.type
_entity_poly.pdbx_seq_one_letter_code
_entity_poly.pdbx_strand_id
1 'polypeptide(L)'
;MNRECEISHSQTQANPHGGQPKDVGCLDNNRVVLTLGSCSYIHANYVSTPDNPKKFICTQAPLPATCEEFWCMVVQEEAEVILMLCNFIEQ
;
A
#
# COMPACT_ATOMS: atom_id res chain seq x y z
N MET A 1 -12.00 14.65 7.20
CA MET A 1 -11.33 13.46 6.65
C MET A 1 -11.26 13.66 5.15
N ASN A 2 -10.07 13.64 4.53
CA ASN A 2 -9.93 13.92 3.10
C ASN A 2 -10.54 12.76 2.28
N ARG A 3 -11.37 13.10 1.29
CA ARG A 3 -12.15 12.15 0.47
C ARG A 3 -11.27 11.13 -0.27
N GLU A 4 -10.02 11.50 -0.55
CA GLU A 4 -9.01 10.62 -1.18
C GLU A 4 -8.55 9.50 -0.22
N CYS A 5 -8.43 9.81 1.07
CA CYS A 5 -8.10 8.83 2.10
C CYS A 5 -9.24 7.80 2.30
N GLU A 6 -10.49 8.18 2.05
CA GLU A 6 -11.66 7.28 2.07
C GLU A 6 -11.66 6.31 0.88
N ILE A 7 -11.22 6.75 -0.31
CA ILE A 7 -11.10 5.90 -1.50
C ILE A 7 -10.06 4.79 -1.24
N SER A 8 -8.91 5.14 -0.69
CA SER A 8 -7.85 4.18 -0.35
C SER A 8 -8.31 3.16 0.71
N HIS A 9 -9.09 3.57 1.70
CA HIS A 9 -9.72 2.66 2.67
C HIS A 9 -10.85 1.81 2.06
N SER A 10 -11.57 2.30 1.05
CA SER A 10 -12.71 1.58 0.47
C SER A 10 -12.29 0.35 -0.35
N GLN A 11 -11.05 0.31 -0.86
CA GLN A 11 -10.52 -0.86 -1.60
C GLN A 11 -10.32 -2.10 -0.72
N THR A 12 -10.35 -1.97 0.62
CA THR A 12 -10.27 -3.11 1.54
C THR A 12 -11.63 -3.65 1.98
N GLN A 13 -12.74 -2.98 1.69
CA GLN A 13 -14.07 -3.43 2.10
C GLN A 13 -14.75 -4.24 1.00
N ALA A 14 -14.91 -5.55 1.26
CA ALA A 14 -15.45 -6.55 0.36
C ALA A 14 -16.82 -6.20 -0.25
N ASN A 15 -16.98 -6.51 -1.54
CA ASN A 15 -18.24 -6.45 -2.27
C ASN A 15 -19.19 -7.58 -1.80
N PRO A 16 -20.44 -7.31 -1.36
CA PRO A 16 -21.36 -8.32 -0.82
C PRO A 16 -21.94 -9.29 -1.86
N HIS A 17 -21.61 -9.15 -3.14
CA HIS A 17 -22.15 -9.97 -4.23
C HIS A 17 -21.11 -10.93 -4.83
N GLY A 18 -20.70 -11.92 -4.04
CA GLY A 18 -20.35 -13.29 -4.48
C GLY A 18 -19.61 -13.52 -5.80
N GLY A 19 -18.40 -12.96 -5.99
CA GLY A 19 -17.52 -13.35 -7.11
C GLY A 19 -16.05 -12.92 -6.92
N GLN A 20 -15.19 -13.90 -6.61
CA GLN A 20 -13.70 -13.88 -6.52
C GLN A 20 -13.03 -12.93 -5.50
N PRO A 21 -12.44 -13.44 -4.40
CA PRO A 21 -11.50 -12.67 -3.60
C PRO A 21 -10.11 -12.76 -4.23
N LYS A 22 -9.59 -11.67 -4.78
CA LYS A 22 -8.17 -11.58 -5.18
C LYS A 22 -7.47 -10.28 -4.80
N ASP A 23 -8.11 -9.36 -4.09
CA ASP A 23 -7.37 -8.31 -3.40
C ASP A 23 -6.78 -8.94 -2.13
N VAL A 24 -5.45 -9.05 -2.12
CA VAL A 24 -4.68 -9.47 -0.96
C VAL A 24 -5.02 -8.50 0.16
N GLY A 25 -5.88 -8.92 1.09
CA GLY A 25 -6.26 -8.06 2.20
C GLY A 25 -5.01 -7.57 2.94
N CYS A 26 -4.82 -6.26 3.02
CA CYS A 26 -3.84 -5.69 3.93
C CYS A 26 -4.13 -6.22 5.33
N LEU A 27 -3.27 -7.11 5.83
CA LEU A 27 -3.34 -7.55 7.23
C LEU A 27 -3.02 -6.31 8.09
N ASP A 28 -4.03 -5.79 8.79
CA ASP A 28 -3.95 -4.54 9.55
C ASP A 28 -2.73 -4.48 10.49
N ASN A 29 -2.31 -5.64 11.02
CA ASN A 29 -1.23 -5.73 12.00
C ASN A 29 0.17 -5.35 11.46
N ASN A 30 0.39 -5.41 10.14
CA ASN A 30 1.70 -5.12 9.53
C ASN A 30 1.63 -4.01 8.47
N ARG A 31 0.54 -3.23 8.45
CA ARG A 31 0.36 -2.14 7.47
C ARG A 31 1.34 -1.00 7.73
N VAL A 32 1.84 -0.39 6.66
CA VAL A 32 2.58 0.87 6.77
C VAL A 32 1.60 2.00 7.08
N VAL A 33 1.87 2.76 8.13
CA VAL A 33 1.05 3.91 8.53
C VAL A 33 1.81 5.18 8.20
N LEU A 34 1.22 6.03 7.37
CA LEU A 34 1.83 7.31 7.02
C LEU A 34 1.66 8.32 8.15
N THR A 35 2.74 9.01 8.44
CA THR A 35 2.85 10.12 9.39
C THR A 35 3.23 11.43 8.68
N LEU A 36 3.72 11.32 7.45
CA LEU A 36 3.91 12.43 6.52
C LEU A 36 2.69 12.58 5.63
N GLY A 37 2.29 13.82 5.35
CA GLY A 37 1.17 14.15 4.46
C GLY A 37 -0.18 14.27 5.18
N SER A 38 -1.26 14.26 4.40
CA SER A 38 -2.63 14.50 4.90
C SER A 38 -3.47 13.23 5.11
N CYS A 39 -3.00 12.09 4.60
CA CYS A 39 -3.63 10.78 4.74
C CYS A 39 -2.67 9.80 5.44
N SER A 40 -3.16 9.06 6.43
CA SER A 40 -2.37 8.08 7.19
C SER A 40 -2.39 6.67 6.57
N TYR A 41 -3.07 6.52 5.43
CA TYR A 41 -3.32 5.24 4.81
C TYR A 41 -2.60 5.09 3.48
N ILE A 42 -1.97 3.94 3.30
CA ILE A 42 -1.48 3.43 2.03
C ILE A 42 -1.64 1.91 2.02
N HIS A 43 -1.93 1.34 0.85
CA HIS A 43 -2.04 -0.10 0.65
C HIS A 43 -0.64 -0.74 0.55
N ALA A 44 0.05 -0.80 1.69
CA ALA A 44 1.40 -1.33 1.81
C ALA A 44 1.59 -2.07 3.13
N ASN A 45 2.39 -3.13 3.13
CA ASN A 45 2.68 -3.95 4.31
C ASN A 45 4.19 -4.19 4.44
N TYR A 46 4.66 -4.22 5.69
CA TYR A 46 6.00 -4.72 5.99
C TYR A 46 6.06 -6.24 5.83
N VAL A 47 7.11 -6.70 5.16
CA VAL A 47 7.47 -8.11 5.04
C VAL A 47 8.79 -8.34 5.78
N SER A 48 8.74 -9.24 6.75
CA SER A 48 9.88 -9.61 7.59
C SER A 48 10.74 -10.69 6.95
N THR A 49 12.02 -10.69 7.29
CA THR A 49 12.89 -11.85 7.24
C THR A 49 13.19 -12.33 8.66
N PRO A 50 13.70 -13.56 8.87
CA PRO A 50 14.03 -14.06 10.20
C PRO A 50 14.97 -13.14 11.02
N ASP A 51 15.81 -12.38 10.33
CA ASP A 51 16.81 -11.46 10.86
C ASP A 51 16.37 -9.98 10.87
N ASN A 52 15.30 -9.61 10.15
CA ASN A 52 14.82 -8.23 10.09
C ASN A 52 13.28 -8.15 9.94
N PRO A 53 12.55 -7.70 10.98
CA PRO A 53 11.09 -7.66 10.97
C PRO A 53 10.48 -6.64 9.97
N LYS A 54 11.26 -5.68 9.45
CA LYS A 54 10.82 -4.67 8.48
C LYS A 54 11.75 -4.65 7.26
N LYS A 55 12.16 -5.83 6.79
CA LYS A 55 13.16 -5.93 5.73
C LYS A 55 12.69 -5.33 4.40
N PHE A 56 11.42 -5.57 4.05
CA PHE A 56 10.84 -5.12 2.79
C PHE A 56 9.48 -4.47 3.02
N ILE A 57 9.09 -3.65 2.07
CA ILE A 57 7.72 -3.13 1.95
C ILE A 57 7.16 -3.65 0.63
N CYS A 58 6.05 -4.37 0.72
CA CYS A 58 5.27 -4.77 -0.43
C CYS A 58 4.06 -3.85 -0.54
N THR A 59 3.85 -3.28 -1.72
CA THR A 59 2.73 -2.37 -2.00
C THR A 59 2.22 -2.60 -3.42
N GLN A 60 1.01 -2.13 -3.70
CA GLN A 60 0.50 -2.08 -5.06
C GLN A 60 1.27 -1.06 -5.91
N ALA A 61 1.16 -1.18 -7.24
CA ALA A 61 1.61 -0.10 -8.12
C ALA A 61 0.84 1.19 -7.77
N PRO A 62 1.53 2.34 -7.64
CA PRO A 62 0.86 3.60 -7.32
C PRO A 62 -0.19 3.94 -8.38
N LEU A 63 -1.40 4.26 -7.93
CA LEU A 63 -2.44 4.81 -8.78
C LEU A 63 -2.25 6.33 -8.90
N PRO A 64 -2.80 6.99 -9.93
CA PRO A 64 -2.74 8.45 -10.03
C PRO A 64 -3.21 9.18 -8.77
N ALA A 65 -4.21 8.62 -8.09
CA ALA A 65 -4.78 9.17 -6.86
C ALA A 65 -4.00 8.82 -5.57
N THR A 66 -3.02 7.91 -5.62
CA THR A 66 -2.24 7.47 -4.45
C THR A 66 -0.74 7.69 -4.64
N CYS A 67 -0.37 8.50 -5.63
CA CYS A 67 1.02 8.74 -6.01
C CYS A 67 1.73 9.58 -4.93
N GLU A 68 1.03 10.54 -4.32
CA GLU A 68 1.55 11.34 -3.21
C GLU A 68 1.84 10.46 -1.99
N GLU A 69 0.87 9.64 -1.58
CA GLU A 69 1.03 8.72 -0.45
C GLU A 69 2.19 7.74 -0.66
N PHE A 70 2.39 7.25 -1.89
CA PHE A 70 3.52 6.40 -2.22
C PHE A 70 4.85 7.10 -1.99
N TRP A 71 5.01 8.36 -2.41
CA TRP A 71 6.23 9.10 -2.17
C TRP A 71 6.40 9.49 -0.69
N CYS A 72 5.32 9.80 0.02
CA CYS A 72 5.36 9.98 1.48
C CYS A 72 5.88 8.71 2.18
N MET A 73 5.45 7.53 1.74
CA MET A 73 5.96 6.25 2.26
C MET A 73 7.45 6.08 1.99
N VAL A 74 7.90 6.31 0.76
CA VAL A 74 9.32 6.17 0.37
C VAL A 74 10.22 7.06 1.21
N VAL A 75 9.82 8.32 1.41
CA VAL A 75 10.58 9.28 2.23
C VAL A 75 10.55 8.88 3.71
N GLN A 76 9.38 8.55 4.25
CA GLN A 76 9.22 8.18 5.66
C GLN A 76 10.03 6.95 6.04
N GLU A 77 10.02 5.93 5.19
CA GLU A 77 10.68 4.65 5.44
C GLU A 77 12.13 4.62 4.95
N GLU A 78 12.64 5.78 4.49
CA GLU A 78 13.99 5.96 3.98
C GLU A 78 14.36 4.90 2.92
N ALA A 79 13.41 4.57 2.03
CA ALA A 79 13.58 3.50 1.07
C ALA A 79 14.62 3.88 0.00
N GLU A 80 15.77 3.20 0.02
CA GLU A 80 16.87 3.46 -0.93
C GLU A 80 16.64 2.87 -2.32
N VAL A 81 15.85 1.79 -2.41
CA VAL A 81 15.64 1.01 -3.65
C VAL A 81 14.17 0.69 -3.83
N ILE A 82 13.66 0.95 -5.03
CA ILE A 82 12.30 0.59 -5.47
C ILE A 82 12.40 -0.45 -6.59
N LEU A 83 11.79 -1.62 -6.39
CA LEU A 83 11.74 -2.69 -7.39
C LEU A 83 10.32 -2.82 -7.94
N MET A 84 10.14 -2.45 -9.21
CA MET A 84 8.87 -2.65 -9.92
C MET A 84 8.91 -4.01 -10.63
N LEU A 85 8.09 -4.95 -10.15
CA LEU A 85 8.07 -6.33 -10.66
C LEU A 85 7.15 -6.53 -11.87
N CYS A 86 6.32 -5.54 -12.20
CA CYS A 86 5.33 -5.60 -13.27
C CYS A 86 5.69 -4.64 -14.41
N ASN A 87 5.19 -4.95 -15.62
CA ASN A 87 5.20 -4.00 -16.72
C ASN A 87 4.14 -2.91 -16.51
N PHE A 88 4.32 -1.77 -17.16
CA PHE A 88 3.33 -0.68 -17.15
C PHE A 88 1.98 -1.06 -17.77
N ILE A 89 1.98 -2.06 -18.66
CA ILE A 89 0.79 -2.59 -19.32
C ILE A 89 0.95 -4.11 -19.34
N GLU A 90 -0.04 -4.83 -18.81
CA GLU A 90 -0.13 -6.28 -18.93
C GLU A 90 -0.85 -6.63 -20.25
N GLN A 91 -0.32 -7.59 -21.02
CA GLN A 91 -0.89 -8.07 -22.28
C GLN A 91 -1.84 -9.25 -22.08
#